data_AF-A0A0C2BEM1-F1
#
_entry.id   AF-A0A0C2BEM1-F1
#
_cell.length_a   1.000
_cell.length_b   1.000
_cell.length_c   1.000
_cell.angle_alpha   90.00
_cell.angle_beta   90.00
_cell.angle_gamma   90.00
#
_symmetry.space_group_name_H-M   'P 1'
#
loop_
_entity.id
_entity.type
_entity.pdbx_description
1 polymer ?
#
loop_
_entity_poly.entity_id
_entity_poly.type
_entity_poly.pdbx_seq_one_letter_code
_entity_poly.pdbx_strand_id
1 'polypeptide(L)'
;MARVEGRSCYLILGYKDSRVQIFEERGKGTGKLDSVGWIEDCHPNGDIRPVTVLRARVEPLSSGDRLFIHSLAGPCIYIHSALIEAGKAIEVNFILATHHGLFGARSFETLDSRSQRIVYEFDT
;
A
#
# COMPACT_ATOMS: atom_id res chain seq x y z
N MET A 1 -29.80 -13.14 -9.86
CA MET A 1 -28.88 -11.99 -9.99
C MET A 1 -27.64 -12.30 -9.17
N ALA A 2 -26.48 -12.50 -9.81
CA ALA A 2 -25.23 -12.66 -9.10
C ALA A 2 -24.89 -11.32 -8.45
N ARG A 3 -24.93 -11.26 -7.11
CA ARG A 3 -24.50 -10.10 -6.35
C ARG A 3 -22.99 -10.00 -6.58
N VAL A 4 -22.56 -9.05 -7.41
CA VAL A 4 -21.15 -8.72 -7.56
C VAL A 4 -20.71 -8.21 -6.19
N GLU A 5 -20.07 -9.06 -5.39
CA GLU A 5 -19.38 -8.62 -4.17
C GLU A 5 -18.36 -7.57 -4.58
N GLY A 6 -18.64 -6.32 -4.23
CA GLY A 6 -17.76 -5.23 -4.53
C GLY A 6 -16.51 -5.34 -3.67
N ARG A 7 -15.33 -5.43 -4.30
CA ARG A 7 -14.05 -5.28 -3.60
C ARG A 7 -14.02 -3.95 -2.85
N SER A 8 -13.51 -3.95 -1.63
CA SER A 8 -13.29 -2.78 -0.79
C SER A 8 -12.40 -1.75 -1.49
N CYS A 9 -12.67 -0.47 -1.26
CA CYS A 9 -11.94 0.66 -1.84
C CYS A 9 -11.27 1.46 -0.73
N TYR A 10 -9.97 1.75 -0.87
CA TYR A 10 -9.19 2.48 0.12
C TYR A 10 -8.53 3.72 -0.48
N LEU A 11 -8.53 4.81 0.31
CA LEU A 11 -7.70 5.99 0.06
C LEU A 11 -6.62 6.06 1.14
N ILE A 12 -5.40 6.36 0.73
CA ILE A 12 -4.26 6.46 1.64
C ILE A 12 -3.60 7.82 1.44
N LEU A 13 -3.44 8.58 2.52
CA LEU A 13 -2.85 9.91 2.51
C LEU A 13 -1.57 9.94 3.34
N GLY A 14 -0.49 10.43 2.76
CA GLY A 14 0.80 10.62 3.42
C GLY A 14 1.02 12.07 3.81
N TYR A 15 1.60 12.28 4.98
CA TYR A 15 1.81 13.62 5.55
C TYR A 15 3.31 13.98 5.59
N LYS A 16 3.60 15.27 5.83
CA LYS A 16 4.97 15.79 5.91
C LYS A 16 5.73 15.30 7.14
N ASP A 17 5.01 14.91 8.18
CA ASP A 17 5.52 14.48 9.49
C ASP A 17 5.66 12.95 9.59
N SER A 18 5.88 12.26 8.47
CA SER A 18 6.04 10.79 8.41
C SER A 18 4.77 9.99 8.75
N ARG A 19 3.61 10.61 8.91
CA ARG A 19 2.35 9.88 9.16
C ARG A 19 1.65 9.46 7.88
N VAL A 20 0.88 8.39 7.95
CA VAL A 20 -0.03 7.95 6.88
C VAL A 20 -1.41 7.68 7.46
N GLN A 21 -2.46 8.25 6.86
CA GLN A 21 -3.85 7.98 7.21
C GLN A 21 -4.50 7.05 6.18
N ILE A 22 -5.29 6.10 6.68
CA ILE A 22 -6.02 5.12 5.88
C ILE A 22 -7.50 5.45 5.97
N PHE A 23 -8.15 5.50 4.80
CA PHE A 23 -9.58 5.68 4.65
C PHE A 23 -10.20 4.54 3.86
N GLU A 24 -11.41 4.15 4.23
CA GLU A 24 -12.23 3.17 3.52
C GLU A 24 -13.48 3.85 2.94
N GLU A 25 -13.86 3.50 1.71
CA GLU A 25 -15.11 3.97 1.13
C GLU A 25 -16.31 3.23 1.74
N ARG A 26 -17.16 3.98 2.46
CA ARG A 26 -18.38 3.45 3.07
C ARG A 26 -19.48 3.25 2.06
N GLY A 27 -19.74 2.00 1.70
CA GLY A 27 -20.74 1.69 0.67
C GLY A 27 -20.18 2.08 -0.69
N LYS A 28 -19.86 1.07 -1.49
CA LYS A 28 -19.19 1.22 -2.78
C LYS A 28 -19.85 2.27 -3.67
N GLY A 29 -19.06 3.20 -4.19
CA GLY A 29 -19.51 4.23 -5.12
C GLY A 29 -20.30 5.38 -4.50
N THR A 30 -20.35 5.47 -3.16
CA THR A 30 -20.94 6.64 -2.49
C THR A 30 -19.99 7.83 -2.42
N GLY A 31 -18.68 7.58 -2.57
CA GLY A 31 -17.62 8.57 -2.35
C GLY A 31 -17.44 8.97 -0.88
N LYS A 32 -18.17 8.36 0.06
CA LYS A 32 -18.02 8.65 1.50
C LYS A 32 -16.81 7.91 2.03
N LEU A 33 -15.84 8.64 2.54
CA LEU A 33 -14.61 8.10 3.10
C LEU A 33 -14.61 8.21 4.61
N ASP A 34 -14.45 7.08 5.28
CA ASP A 34 -14.26 7.02 6.72
C ASP A 34 -12.81 6.73 7.04
N SER A 35 -12.24 7.44 8.02
CA SER A 35 -10.91 7.10 8.51
C SER A 35 -10.98 5.81 9.30
N VAL A 36 -10.16 4.84 8.92
CA VAL A 36 -10.11 3.52 9.54
C VAL A 36 -8.85 3.32 10.38
N GLY A 37 -7.77 4.04 10.12
CA GLY A 37 -6.54 3.91 10.91
C GLY A 37 -5.39 4.79 10.44
N TRP A 38 -4.25 4.63 11.13
CA TRP A 38 -3.04 5.43 10.94
C TRP A 38 -1.78 4.55 11.00
N ILE A 39 -0.75 4.96 10.24
CA ILE A 39 0.64 4.61 10.49
C ILE A 39 1.28 5.87 11.10
N GLU A 40 1.61 5.81 12.39
CA GLU A 40 2.13 6.96 13.14
C GLU A 40 3.59 7.28 12.80
N ASP A 41 4.37 6.27 12.41
CA ASP A 41 5.72 6.45 11.88
C ASP A 41 5.93 5.56 10.65
N CYS A 42 5.90 6.19 9.47
CA CYS A 42 6.07 5.51 8.19
C CYS A 42 7.54 5.28 7.82
N HIS A 43 8.49 5.92 8.51
CA HIS A 43 9.92 5.81 8.21
C HIS A 43 10.70 5.43 9.48
N PRO A 44 10.40 4.27 10.09
CA PRO A 44 11.02 3.89 11.35
C PRO A 44 12.54 3.83 11.22
N ASN A 45 13.22 4.46 12.17
CA ASN A 45 14.69 4.61 12.22
C ASN A 45 15.31 5.41 11.07
N GLY A 46 14.50 6.09 10.26
CA GLY A 46 14.96 7.03 9.23
C GLY A 46 14.83 8.48 9.67
N ASP A 47 15.39 9.40 8.86
CA ASP A 47 15.08 10.83 9.03
C ASP A 47 13.60 11.07 8.76
N ILE A 48 12.99 11.99 9.51
CA ILE A 48 11.63 12.47 9.22
C ILE A 48 11.64 13.10 7.82
N ARG A 49 10.95 12.46 6.90
CA ARG A 49 10.79 12.90 5.52
C ARG A 49 9.31 12.85 5.11
N PRO A 50 8.87 13.73 4.21
CA PRO A 50 7.53 13.62 3.65
C PRO A 50 7.34 12.28 2.97
N VAL A 51 6.16 11.69 3.16
CA VAL A 51 5.74 10.50 2.40
C VAL A 51 5.48 10.94 0.96
N THR A 52 6.40 10.60 0.04
CA THR A 52 6.36 11.16 -1.33
C THR A 52 5.51 10.35 -2.30
N VAL A 53 5.43 9.04 -2.10
CA VAL A 53 4.68 8.12 -2.97
C VAL A 53 4.05 7.09 -2.07
N LEU A 54 2.76 6.82 -2.28
CA LEU A 54 2.02 5.75 -1.61
C LEU A 54 1.41 4.82 -2.64
N ARG A 55 1.61 3.53 -2.45
CA ARG A 55 0.88 2.48 -3.16
C ARG A 55 0.37 1.47 -2.16
N ALA A 56 -0.82 0.93 -2.39
CA ALA A 56 -1.31 -0.19 -1.61
C ALA A 56 -1.80 -1.32 -2.50
N ARG A 57 -1.50 -2.53 -2.03
CA ARG A 57 -2.14 -3.76 -2.49
C ARG A 57 -3.11 -4.22 -1.42
N VAL A 58 -4.31 -4.59 -1.84
CA VAL A 58 -5.35 -5.14 -0.95
C VAL A 58 -5.42 -6.64 -1.17
N GLU A 59 -5.39 -7.39 -0.09
CA GLU A 59 -5.62 -8.83 -0.03
C GLU A 59 -6.86 -9.10 0.83
N PRO A 60 -8.00 -9.45 0.22
CA PRO A 60 -9.23 -9.76 0.96
C PRO A 60 -9.08 -11.04 1.78
N LEU A 61 -9.53 -10.99 3.02
CA LEU A 61 -9.62 -12.11 3.96
C LEU A 61 -11.08 -12.40 4.31
N SER A 62 -11.34 -13.49 5.02
CA SER A 62 -12.70 -13.84 5.46
C SER A 62 -13.27 -12.87 6.50
N SER A 63 -12.42 -12.21 7.29
CA SER A 63 -12.81 -11.29 8.37
C SER A 63 -12.61 -9.79 8.04
N GLY A 64 -11.98 -9.48 6.90
CA GLY A 64 -11.60 -8.11 6.57
C GLY A 64 -10.61 -8.04 5.41
N ASP A 65 -9.79 -7.00 5.37
CA ASP A 65 -8.83 -6.75 4.29
C ASP A 65 -7.42 -6.50 4.84
N ARG A 66 -6.41 -7.17 4.27
CA ARG A 66 -5.00 -6.89 4.53
C ARG A 66 -4.48 -5.92 3.47
N LEU A 67 -4.02 -4.76 3.90
CA LEU A 67 -3.37 -3.76 3.05
C LEU A 67 -1.86 -3.88 3.19
N PHE A 68 -1.15 -3.94 2.07
CA PHE A 68 0.30 -3.76 2.01
C PHE A 68 0.62 -2.37 1.46
N ILE A 69 1.03 -1.47 2.35
CA ILE A 69 1.25 -0.05 2.06
C ILE A 69 2.74 0.19 1.85
N HIS A 70 3.07 0.70 0.69
CA HIS A 70 4.44 0.96 0.25
C HIS A 70 4.65 2.47 0.17
N SER A 71 5.67 2.98 0.84
CA SER A 71 6.07 4.39 0.77
C SER A 71 7.48 4.56 0.23
N LEU A 72 7.70 5.65 -0.51
CA LEU A 72 9.04 6.05 -0.99
C LEU A 72 9.54 7.27 -0.21
N ALA A 73 10.75 7.18 0.34
CA ALA A 73 11.44 8.31 0.92
C ALA A 73 12.96 8.24 0.67
N GLY A 74 13.45 9.15 -0.17
CA GLY A 74 14.87 9.19 -0.55
C GLY A 74 15.29 7.90 -1.27
N PRO A 75 16.30 7.17 -0.76
CA PRO A 75 16.75 5.90 -1.35
C PRO A 75 16.00 4.67 -0.82
N CYS A 76 15.00 4.86 0.04
CA CYS A 76 14.33 3.77 0.76
C CYS A 76 12.88 3.61 0.32
N ILE A 77 12.45 2.35 0.16
CA ILE A 77 11.06 1.94 0.07
C ILE A 77 10.69 1.25 1.37
N TYR A 78 9.67 1.75 2.07
CA TYR A 78 9.18 1.17 3.32
C TYR A 78 7.88 0.40 3.06
N ILE A 79 7.75 -0.76 3.67
CA ILE A 79 6.59 -1.64 3.54
C ILE A 79 5.94 -1.81 4.89
N HIS A 80 4.67 -1.47 4.96
CA HIS A 80 3.80 -1.68 6.12
C HIS A 80 2.68 -2.64 5.75
N SER A 81 2.17 -3.37 6.72
CA SER A 81 0.88 -4.06 6.59
C SER A 81 -0.14 -3.49 7.56
N ALA A 82 -1.38 -3.34 7.13
CA ALA A 82 -2.51 -2.99 7.98
C ALA A 82 -3.63 -4.00 7.81
N LEU A 83 -4.17 -4.53 8.91
CA LEU A 83 -5.37 -5.36 8.91
C LEU A 83 -6.58 -4.48 9.21
N ILE A 84 -7.50 -4.38 8.25
CA ILE A 84 -8.76 -3.66 8.41
C ILE A 84 -9.87 -4.65 8.68
N GLU A 85 -10.53 -4.52 9.83
CA GLU A 85 -11.71 -5.30 10.19
C GLU A 85 -12.80 -4.37 10.73
N ALA A 86 -14.04 -4.60 10.31
CA ALA A 86 -15.20 -3.82 10.76
C ALA A 86 -15.00 -2.28 10.69
N GLY A 87 -14.33 -1.80 9.63
CA GLY A 87 -14.07 -0.36 9.41
C GLY A 87 -13.01 0.23 10.32
N LYS A 88 -12.10 -0.59 10.88
CA LYS A 88 -10.98 -0.14 11.70
C LYS A 88 -9.71 -0.91 11.39
N ALA A 89 -8.57 -0.22 11.42
CA ALA A 89 -7.27 -0.86 11.45
C ALA A 89 -7.05 -1.45 12.84
N ILE A 90 -7.05 -2.78 12.93
CA ILE A 90 -6.84 -3.51 14.18
C ILE A 90 -5.38 -3.91 14.39
N GLU A 91 -4.60 -3.92 13.32
CA GLU A 91 -3.18 -4.22 13.33
C GLU A 91 -2.48 -3.34 12.28
N VAL A 92 -1.37 -2.71 12.65
CA VAL A 92 -0.53 -1.93 11.75
C VAL A 92 0.93 -2.23 12.09
N ASN A 93 1.64 -2.87 11.15
CA ASN A 93 3.01 -3.33 11.36
C ASN A 93 3.94 -2.79 10.28
N PHE A 94 5.13 -2.37 10.68
CA PHE A 94 6.26 -2.25 9.78
C PHE A 94 6.77 -3.65 9.42
N ILE A 95 6.97 -3.91 8.13
CA ILE A 95 7.45 -5.20 7.62
C ILE A 95 8.93 -5.12 7.33
N LEU A 96 9.33 -4.21 6.44
CA LEU A 96 10.72 -4.00 6.05
C LEU A 96 10.93 -2.66 5.37
N ALA A 97 12.19 -2.25 5.30
CA ALA A 97 12.67 -1.21 4.41
C ALA A 97 13.69 -1.81 3.44
N THR A 98 13.65 -1.40 2.18
CA THR A 98 14.62 -1.81 1.17
C THR A 98 15.19 -0.58 0.45
N HIS A 99 16.43 -0.69 -0.01
CA HIS A 99 17.12 0.39 -0.71
C HIS A 99 17.06 0.21 -2.22
N HIS A 100 17.05 1.33 -2.95
CA HIS A 100 17.23 1.35 -4.40
C HIS A 100 18.40 2.24 -4.82
N GLY A 101 18.98 1.96 -5.99
CA GLY A 101 20.11 2.73 -6.54
C GLY A 101 19.72 3.99 -7.31
N LEU A 102 18.42 4.28 -7.49
CA LEU A 102 17.96 5.41 -8.31
C LEU A 102 18.16 6.76 -7.59
N PHE A 103 18.89 7.67 -8.24
CA PHE A 103 19.02 9.04 -7.77
C PHE A 103 17.74 9.84 -8.07
N GLY A 104 17.19 10.51 -7.05
CA GLY A 104 16.02 11.38 -7.22
C GLY A 104 14.74 10.66 -7.65
N ALA A 105 14.55 9.40 -7.24
CA ALA A 105 13.35 8.62 -7.54
C ALA A 105 12.08 9.37 -7.13
N ARG A 106 11.11 9.44 -8.05
CA ARG A 106 9.81 10.11 -7.85
C ARG A 106 8.63 9.16 -7.73
N SER A 107 8.81 7.90 -8.12
CA SER A 107 7.81 6.85 -8.10
C SER A 107 8.48 5.50 -8.20
N PHE A 108 7.78 4.47 -7.76
CA PHE A 108 8.09 3.07 -8.03
C PHE A 108 6.80 2.37 -8.45
N GLU A 109 6.93 1.18 -9.02
CA GLU A 109 5.82 0.28 -9.26
C GLU A 109 6.15 -1.11 -8.74
N THR A 110 5.11 -1.80 -8.27
CA THR A 110 5.20 -3.22 -7.93
C THR A 110 4.75 -4.01 -9.15
N LEU A 111 5.68 -4.72 -9.77
CA LEU A 111 5.36 -5.62 -10.87
C LEU A 111 4.94 -6.97 -10.29
N ASP A 112 3.88 -7.56 -10.85
CA ASP A 112 3.56 -8.95 -10.54
C ASP A 112 4.77 -9.83 -10.85
N SER A 113 5.08 -10.76 -9.94
CA SER A 113 6.22 -11.66 -10.06
C SER A 113 6.06 -12.72 -11.15
N ARG A 114 5.31 -12.46 -12.25
CA ARG A 114 4.99 -13.46 -13.27
C ARG A 114 6.27 -14.21 -13.66
N SER A 115 6.18 -15.54 -13.64
CA SER A 115 7.17 -16.44 -14.21
C SER A 115 7.42 -16.02 -15.65
N GLN A 116 8.54 -15.32 -15.87
CA GLN A 116 8.99 -14.99 -17.22
C GLN A 116 9.26 -16.32 -17.91
N ARG A 117 8.31 -16.79 -18.72
CA ARG A 117 8.61 -17.77 -19.75
C ARG A 117 9.36 -16.97 -20.81
N ILE A 118 10.68 -16.90 -20.66
CA ILE A 118 11.58 -16.42 -21.70
C ILE A 118 11.38 -17.39 -22.87
N VAL A 119 10.62 -16.97 -23.87
CA VAL A 119 10.55 -17.68 -25.14
C VAL A 119 11.81 -17.26 -25.88
N TYR A 120 12.80 -18.15 -25.93
CA TYR A 120 13.85 -18.02 -26.92
C TYR A 120 13.21 -18.35 -28.28
N GLU A 121 12.93 -17.32 -29.08
CA GLU A 121 12.82 -17.50 -30.52
C GLU A 121 14.23 -17.78 -31.03
N PHE A 122 14.52 -19.06 -31.24
CA PHE A 122 15.64 -19.44 -32.10
C PHE A 122 15.12 -19.35 -33.53
N ASP A 123 15.50 -18.29 -34.23
CA ASP A 123 15.44 -18.27 -35.70
C ASP A 123 16.38 -19.38 -36.21
N THR A 124 15.79 -20.41 -36.82
CA THR A 124 16.48 -21.36 -37.71
C THR A 124 16.03 -21.14 -39.13
#